data_AF-A0A8B8F3R4-F1
#
_entry.id   AF-A0A8B8F3R4-F1
#
_cell.length_a   1.000
_cell.length_b   1.000
_cell.length_c   1.000
_cell.angle_alpha   90.00
_cell.angle_beta   90.00
_cell.angle_gamma   90.00
#
_symmetry.space_group_name_H-M   'P 1'
#
loop_
_entity.id
_entity.type
_entity.pdbx_description
1 polymer ?
#
loop_
_entity_poly.entity_id
_entity_poly.type
_entity_poly.pdbx_seq_one_letter_code
_entity_poly.pdbx_strand_id
1 'polypeptide(L)'
;MASEDVFDQFDEEEQQVEGQSFTKAGRKRLFSKELRCMMYGFGDDENPYTESVDILEDLVIEFITDMTHSAMEIGRSGRVQVEDIVFLVRKDAKKYARVKELLMMNEELKKARKAFDEGKFAGNEVPNNGNCSIAK
;
A
#
# COMPACT_ATOMS: atom_id res chain seq x y z
N MET A 1 10.57 -16.24 -32.05
CA MET A 1 10.53 -15.07 -31.14
C MET A 1 9.07 -14.86 -30.81
N ALA A 2 8.64 -15.38 -29.66
CA ALA A 2 7.32 -15.14 -29.11
C ALA A 2 7.58 -14.72 -27.67
N SER A 3 7.55 -13.42 -27.45
CA SER A 3 7.78 -12.78 -26.16
C SER A 3 6.93 -11.54 -26.18
N GLU A 4 5.68 -11.70 -25.75
CA GLU A 4 4.70 -10.68 -25.37
C GLU A 4 3.40 -11.46 -25.17
N ASP A 5 3.01 -11.70 -23.90
CA ASP A 5 1.66 -12.03 -23.38
C ASP A 5 1.74 -12.77 -22.02
N VAL A 6 2.28 -12.13 -20.99
CA VAL A 6 2.22 -12.65 -19.59
C VAL A 6 1.67 -11.63 -18.59
N PHE A 7 1.45 -10.37 -18.99
CA PHE A 7 1.09 -9.31 -18.04
C PHE A 7 -0.41 -9.17 -17.75
N ASP A 8 -1.28 -9.91 -18.45
CA ASP A 8 -2.73 -9.59 -18.52
C ASP A 8 -3.65 -10.55 -17.73
N GLN A 9 -3.14 -11.27 -16.73
CA GLN A 9 -3.94 -12.28 -15.99
C GLN A 9 -3.95 -12.12 -14.47
N PHE A 10 -4.05 -10.88 -13.97
CA PHE A 10 -4.12 -10.63 -12.52
C PHE A 10 -5.23 -9.66 -12.09
N ASP A 11 -6.30 -9.53 -12.87
CA ASP A 11 -7.32 -8.49 -12.64
C ASP A 11 -8.76 -8.97 -12.40
N GLU A 12 -8.96 -10.14 -11.79
CA GLU A 12 -10.28 -10.50 -11.25
C GLU A 12 -10.15 -11.15 -9.87
N GLU A 13 -10.38 -10.37 -8.82
CA GLU A 13 -11.21 -10.72 -7.65
C GLU A 13 -11.14 -9.59 -6.60
N GLU A 14 -11.86 -8.48 -6.84
CA GLU A 14 -12.25 -7.57 -5.75
C GLU A 14 -13.35 -8.25 -4.92
N GLN A 15 -12.98 -8.74 -3.73
CA GLN A 15 -13.97 -9.25 -2.77
C GLN A 15 -14.10 -8.30 -1.57
N GLN A 16 -15.33 -7.80 -1.40
CA GLN A 16 -15.78 -6.88 -0.36
C GLN A 16 -15.38 -7.33 1.05
N VAL A 17 -14.70 -6.44 1.78
CA VAL A 17 -14.26 -6.66 3.17
C VAL A 17 -15.30 -6.10 4.13
N GLU A 18 -16.36 -6.84 4.40
CA GLU A 18 -17.25 -6.58 5.54
C GLU A 18 -17.04 -7.64 6.64
N GLY A 19 -16.44 -7.20 7.76
CA GLY A 19 -16.71 -7.73 9.10
C GLY A 19 -16.42 -9.20 9.41
N GLN A 20 -15.32 -9.80 8.93
CA GLN A 20 -15.02 -11.21 9.22
C GLN A 20 -14.04 -11.41 10.38
N SER A 21 -14.38 -12.37 11.24
CA SER A 21 -13.63 -12.77 12.43
C SER A 21 -12.29 -13.42 12.06
N PHE A 22 -11.21 -12.93 12.67
CA PHE A 22 -9.82 -13.39 12.49
C PHE A 22 -9.53 -14.80 13.04
N THR A 23 -10.46 -15.76 12.98
CA THR A 23 -10.16 -17.13 13.45
C THR A 23 -9.36 -17.94 12.43
N LYS A 24 -8.38 -18.71 12.92
CA LYS A 24 -7.32 -19.41 12.18
C LYS A 24 -7.80 -20.44 11.13
N ALA A 25 -9.08 -20.80 11.11
CA ALA A 25 -9.61 -21.91 10.32
C ALA A 25 -10.33 -21.50 9.02
N GLY A 26 -10.48 -20.20 8.73
CA GLY A 26 -11.22 -19.74 7.54
C GLY A 26 -10.83 -18.35 7.06
N ARG A 27 -9.63 -17.88 7.40
CA ARG A 27 -9.16 -16.54 7.04
C ARG A 27 -8.84 -16.53 5.55
N LYS A 28 -9.62 -15.80 4.75
CA LYS A 28 -9.22 -15.42 3.40
C LYS A 28 -7.89 -14.69 3.51
N ARG A 29 -6.92 -15.11 2.70
CA ARG A 29 -5.60 -14.48 2.66
C ARG A 29 -5.76 -13.01 2.23
N LEU A 30 -5.27 -12.09 3.06
CA LEU A 30 -5.52 -10.65 2.91
C LEU A 30 -4.47 -9.98 2.03
N PHE A 31 -3.23 -10.48 2.05
CA PHE A 31 -2.07 -9.80 1.45
C PHE A 31 -1.30 -10.69 0.47
N SER A 32 -1.85 -11.83 0.07
CA SER A 32 -1.11 -12.81 -0.75
C SER A 32 -0.60 -12.24 -2.08
N LYS A 33 -1.36 -11.35 -2.74
CA LYS A 33 -0.95 -10.72 -4.00
C LYS A 33 0.17 -9.69 -3.76
N GLU A 34 -0.02 -8.82 -2.78
CA GLU A 34 0.91 -7.73 -2.46
C GLU A 34 2.22 -8.27 -1.89
N LEU A 35 2.17 -9.32 -1.06
CA LEU A 35 3.34 -9.96 -0.49
C LEU A 35 4.19 -10.63 -1.57
N ARG A 36 3.58 -11.23 -2.59
CA ARG A 36 4.32 -11.79 -3.73
C ARG A 36 5.14 -10.71 -4.46
N CYS A 37 4.51 -9.58 -4.77
CA CYS A 37 5.19 -8.44 -5.39
C CYS A 37 6.29 -7.87 -4.48
N MET A 38 6.05 -7.83 -3.17
CA MET A 38 7.03 -7.32 -2.20
C MET A 38 8.24 -8.26 -2.07
N MET A 39 8.03 -9.57 -2.03
CA MET A 39 9.10 -10.58 -1.97
C MET A 39 10.01 -10.46 -3.19
N TYR A 40 9.45 -10.35 -4.39
CA TYR A 40 10.21 -10.08 -5.61
C TYR A 40 10.98 -8.74 -5.53
N GLY A 41 10.36 -7.68 -5.00
CA GLY A 41 11.02 -6.39 -4.77
C GLY A 41 12.19 -6.44 -3.79
N PHE A 42 12.23 -7.44 -2.91
CA PHE A 42 13.36 -7.72 -2.01
C PHE A 42 14.39 -8.70 -2.60
N GLY A 43 14.18 -9.17 -3.83
CA GLY A 43 15.10 -10.03 -4.58
C GLY A 43 14.78 -11.52 -4.51
N ASP A 44 13.57 -11.90 -4.10
CA ASP A 44 13.08 -13.27 -4.27
C ASP A 44 12.68 -13.56 -5.72
N ASP A 45 12.32 -14.81 -6.03
CA ASP A 45 11.83 -15.22 -7.35
C ASP A 45 10.53 -14.47 -7.73
N GLU A 46 10.26 -14.37 -9.04
CA GLU A 46 9.01 -13.80 -9.55
C GLU A 46 7.79 -14.62 -9.09
N ASN A 47 7.96 -15.93 -8.95
CA ASN A 47 6.92 -16.83 -8.48
C ASN A 47 7.36 -17.60 -7.20
N PRO A 48 7.37 -16.95 -6.03
CA PRO A 48 7.75 -17.58 -4.76
C PRO A 48 6.75 -18.68 -4.36
N TYR A 49 7.22 -19.61 -3.54
CA TYR A 49 6.39 -20.70 -3.02
C TYR A 49 5.18 -20.16 -2.23
N THR A 50 4.00 -20.71 -2.48
CA THR A 50 2.76 -20.33 -1.79
C THR A 50 2.86 -20.51 -0.29
N GLU A 51 3.53 -21.58 0.16
CA GLU A 51 3.80 -21.83 1.59
C GLU A 51 4.63 -20.71 2.23
N SER A 52 5.62 -20.15 1.51
CA SER A 52 6.44 -19.03 1.99
C SER A 52 5.61 -17.75 2.11
N VAL A 53 4.76 -17.47 1.11
CA VAL A 53 3.85 -16.31 1.15
C VAL A 53 2.87 -16.43 2.31
N ASP A 54 2.30 -17.62 2.52
CA ASP A 54 1.36 -17.92 3.60
C ASP A 54 1.98 -17.71 4.99
N ILE A 55 3.21 -18.21 5.19
CA ILE A 55 3.94 -18.01 6.45
C ILE A 55 4.26 -16.53 6.64
N LEU A 56 4.70 -15.84 5.59
CA LEU A 56 5.03 -14.42 5.67
C LEU A 56 3.78 -13.60 6.02
N GLU A 57 2.61 -13.95 5.47
CA GLU A 57 1.34 -13.31 5.84
C GLU A 57 1.03 -13.48 7.33
N ASP A 58 1.18 -14.70 7.87
CA ASP A 58 0.96 -14.95 9.29
C ASP A 58 1.93 -14.12 10.16
N LEU A 59 3.21 -14.04 9.77
CA LEU A 59 4.23 -13.23 10.46
C LEU A 59 3.92 -11.74 10.41
N VAL A 60 3.40 -11.22 9.30
CA VAL A 60 3.03 -9.81 9.15
C VAL A 60 1.83 -9.47 10.02
N ILE A 61 0.83 -10.34 10.08
CA ILE A 61 -0.35 -10.15 10.93
C ILE A 61 0.06 -10.15 12.40
N GLU A 62 0.91 -11.08 12.82
CA GLU A 62 1.47 -11.13 14.18
C GLU A 62 2.25 -9.85 14.49
N PHE A 63 3.15 -9.43 13.59
CA PHE A 63 3.91 -8.20 13.76
C PHE A 63 3.04 -6.96 13.93
N ILE A 64 2.00 -6.79 13.09
CA ILE A 64 1.08 -5.65 13.20
C ILE A 64 0.31 -5.70 14.53
N THR A 65 -0.12 -6.89 14.93
CA THR A 65 -0.87 -7.11 16.18
C THR A 65 0.00 -6.72 17.39
N ASP A 66 1.22 -7.23 17.47
CA ASP A 66 2.15 -6.98 18.57
C ASP A 66 2.59 -5.51 18.64
N MET A 67 2.87 -4.90 17.49
CA MET A 67 3.18 -3.47 17.40
C MET A 67 2.01 -2.61 17.87
N THR A 68 0.78 -2.98 17.52
CA THR A 68 -0.42 -2.25 17.94
C THR A 68 -0.66 -2.38 19.43
N HIS A 69 -0.52 -3.59 19.99
CA HIS A 69 -0.59 -3.81 21.45
C HIS A 69 0.46 -2.98 22.19
N SER A 70 1.72 -3.02 21.74
CA SER A 70 2.80 -2.24 22.33
C SER A 70 2.51 -0.72 22.27
N ALA A 71 1.87 -0.25 21.19
CA ALA A 71 1.51 1.16 21.05
C ALA A 71 0.36 1.54 21.99
N MET A 72 -0.62 0.65 22.19
CA MET A 72 -1.72 0.85 23.14
C MET A 72 -1.26 0.92 24.60
N GLU A 73 -0.19 0.22 24.97
CA GLU A 73 0.38 0.25 26.32
C GLU A 73 1.11 1.56 26.63
N ILE A 74 1.76 2.17 25.63
CA ILE A 74 2.51 3.41 25.78
C ILE A 74 1.59 4.64 25.62
N GLY A 75 0.63 4.54 24.70
CA GLY A 75 -0.29 5.61 24.34
C GLY A 75 -1.47 5.75 25.30
N ARG A 76 -2.47 6.53 24.89
CA ARG A 76 -3.73 6.65 25.64
C ARG A 76 -4.59 5.41 25.43
N SER A 77 -5.18 4.91 26.51
CA SER A 77 -6.09 3.76 26.45
C SER A 77 -7.23 3.98 25.46
N GLY A 78 -7.37 3.06 24.51
CA GLY A 78 -8.48 3.02 23.55
C GLY A 78 -8.23 3.68 22.19
N ARG A 79 -7.08 4.34 21.96
CA ARG A 79 -6.75 4.87 20.61
C ARG A 79 -5.25 4.91 20.36
N VAL A 80 -4.82 4.29 19.26
CA VAL A 80 -3.45 4.36 18.76
C VAL A 80 -3.31 5.58 17.84
N GLN A 81 -2.28 6.39 18.09
CA GLN A 81 -1.90 7.51 17.23
C GLN A 81 -0.60 7.22 16.47
N VAL A 82 -0.32 8.03 15.43
CA VAL A 82 0.90 7.88 14.63
C VAL A 82 2.14 8.13 15.48
N GLU A 83 2.03 9.06 16.43
CA GLU A 83 3.08 9.42 17.37
C GLU A 83 3.53 8.23 18.23
N ASP A 84 2.59 7.34 18.61
CA ASP A 84 2.87 6.15 19.43
C ASP A 84 3.73 5.14 18.65
N ILE A 85 3.42 4.93 17.37
CA ILE A 85 4.18 4.04 16.48
C ILE A 85 5.58 4.62 16.20
N VAL A 86 5.66 5.93 15.93
CA VAL A 86 6.94 6.62 15.74
C VAL A 86 7.81 6.52 16.99
N PHE A 87 7.21 6.61 18.17
CA PHE A 87 7.91 6.46 19.44
C PHE A 87 8.48 5.05 19.63
N LEU A 88 7.73 4.00 19.28
CA LEU A 88 8.23 2.61 19.34
C LEU A 88 9.44 2.38 18.44
N VAL A 89 9.41 2.92 17.21
CA VAL A 89 10.43 2.69 16.18
C VAL A 89 11.71 3.54 16.42
N ARG A 90 11.69 4.50 17.35
CA ARG A 90 12.78 5.48 17.58
C ARG A 90 14.17 4.88 17.82
N LYS A 91 14.26 3.63 18.27
CA LYS A 91 15.53 2.95 18.55
C LYS A 91 16.25 2.51 17.28
N ASP A 92 15.52 2.24 16.20
CA ASP A 92 16.09 1.86 14.91
C ASP A 92 16.23 3.11 14.02
N ALA A 93 17.47 3.60 13.89
CA ALA A 93 17.75 4.82 13.15
C ALA A 93 17.32 4.75 11.68
N LYS A 94 17.43 3.57 11.03
CA LYS A 94 17.07 3.42 9.62
C LYS A 94 15.56 3.45 9.43
N LYS A 95 14.82 2.67 10.23
CA LYS A 95 13.35 2.67 10.18
C LYS A 95 12.78 4.04 10.57
N TYR A 96 13.34 4.67 11.59
CA TYR A 96 12.90 5.99 12.05
C TYR A 96 13.10 7.08 11.00
N ALA A 97 14.26 7.13 10.35
CA ALA A 97 14.51 8.05 9.23
C ALA A 97 13.51 7.83 8.10
N ARG A 98 13.29 6.56 7.72
CA ARG A 98 12.36 6.21 6.64
C ARG A 98 10.92 6.62 6.95
N VAL A 99 10.44 6.41 8.18
CA VAL A 99 9.09 6.82 8.60
C VAL A 99 8.93 8.34 8.50
N LYS A 100 9.94 9.11 8.93
CA LYS A 100 9.92 10.57 8.81
C LYS A 100 9.81 11.04 7.36
N GLU A 101 10.63 10.48 6.47
CA GLU A 101 10.58 10.81 5.03
C GLU A 101 9.19 10.56 4.44
N LEU A 102 8.61 9.40 4.73
CA LEU A 102 7.29 9.02 4.22
C LEU A 102 6.18 9.96 4.72
N LEU A 103 6.24 10.38 5.99
CA LEU A 103 5.29 11.33 6.55
C LEU A 103 5.43 12.71 5.91
N MET A 104 6.66 13.21 5.72
CA MET A 104 6.92 14.50 5.05
C MET A 104 6.39 14.51 3.62
N MET A 105 6.70 13.47 2.83
CA MET A 105 6.20 13.34 1.46
C MET A 105 4.67 13.27 1.40
N ASN A 106 4.03 12.58 2.36
CA ASN A 106 2.58 12.50 2.41
C ASN A 106 1.94 13.88 2.66
N GLU A 107 2.54 14.70 3.53
CA GLU A 107 2.09 16.07 3.77
C GLU A 107 2.25 16.96 2.53
N GLU A 108 3.37 16.84 1.81
CA GLU A 108 3.61 17.56 0.55
C GLU A 108 2.56 17.21 -0.51
N LEU A 109 2.27 15.91 -0.68
CA LEU A 109 1.24 15.44 -1.61
C LEU A 109 -0.16 15.95 -1.23
N LYS A 110 -0.50 15.95 0.07
CA LYS A 110 -1.77 16.52 0.56
C LYS A 110 -1.88 18.01 0.28
N LYS A 111 -0.79 18.75 0.49
CA LYS A 111 -0.73 20.20 0.21
C LYS A 111 -0.87 20.49 -1.28
N ALA A 112 -0.21 19.69 -2.14
CA ALA A 112 -0.34 19.80 -3.58
C ALA A 112 -1.80 19.58 -4.02
N ARG A 113 -2.43 18.47 -3.59
CA ARG A 113 -3.84 18.16 -3.90
C ARG A 113 -4.79 19.28 -3.48
N LYS A 114 -4.61 19.81 -2.25
CA LYS A 114 -5.42 20.91 -1.75
C LYS A 114 -5.28 22.19 -2.58
N ALA A 115 -4.09 22.49 -3.09
CA ALA A 115 -3.86 23.64 -3.98
C ALA A 115 -4.52 23.47 -5.36
N PHE A 116 -4.66 22.23 -5.84
CA PHE A 116 -5.44 21.93 -7.06
C PHE A 116 -6.94 22.06 -6.84
N ASP A 117 -7.45 21.65 -5.66
CA ASP A 117 -8.89 21.72 -5.34
C ASP A 117 -9.36 23.16 -5.03
N GLU A 118 -8.51 23.98 -4.41
CA GLU A 118 -8.80 25.40 -4.13
C GLU A 118 -8.51 26.30 -5.36
N GLY A 119 -7.81 25.77 -6.35
CA GLY A 119 -7.59 26.39 -7.65
C GLY A 119 -8.84 26.27 -8.53
N LYS A 120 -9.62 27.36 -8.59
CA LYS A 120 -10.66 27.59 -9.61
C LYS A 120 -10.16 27.18 -11.01
N PHE A 121 -10.60 26.03 -11.51
CA PHE A 121 -10.68 25.79 -12.96
C PHE A 121 -11.87 26.56 -13.52
N ALA A 122 -11.76 27.89 -13.54
CA ALA A 122 -12.47 28.72 -14.48
C ALA A 122 -11.51 29.00 -15.64
N GLY A 123 -11.74 28.35 -16.78
CA GLY A 123 -11.13 28.67 -18.07
C GLY A 123 -9.82 27.96 -18.38
N ASN A 124 -9.90 26.85 -19.11
CA ASN A 124 -9.34 26.88 -20.46
C ASN A 124 -10.06 25.87 -21.36
N GLU A 125 -10.75 26.46 -22.31
CA GLU A 125 -11.39 25.87 -23.45
C GLU A 125 -10.36 25.04 -24.22
N VAL A 126 -10.69 23.77 -24.50
CA VAL A 126 -9.92 22.96 -25.45
C VAL A 126 -10.11 23.59 -26.82
N PRO A 127 -9.06 24.12 -27.50
CA PRO A 127 -9.22 24.51 -28.89
C PRO A 127 -9.50 23.26 -29.71
N ASN A 128 -10.74 23.12 -30.16
CA ASN A 128 -11.16 22.19 -31.19
C ASN A 128 -10.38 22.49 -32.47
N ASN A 129 -9.27 21.80 -32.70
CA ASN A 129 -8.67 21.74 -34.02
C ASN A 129 -9.01 20.38 -34.63
N GLY A 130 -10.08 20.38 -35.42
CA GLY A 130 -10.47 19.25 -36.24
C GLY A 130 -9.38 18.86 -37.24
N ASN A 131 -9.40 17.58 -37.60
CA ASN A 131 -8.64 16.91 -38.65
C ASN A 131 -7.14 16.71 -38.43
N CYS A 132 -6.79 15.58 -37.81
CA CYS A 132 -5.59 14.82 -38.22
C CYS A 132 -6.04 13.70 -39.15
N SER A 133 -6.22 14.01 -40.44
CA SER A 133 -6.33 13.02 -41.50
C SER A 133 -4.94 12.74 -42.05
N ILE A 134 -4.30 11.68 -41.53
CA ILE A 134 -3.15 11.06 -42.21
C ILE A 134 -3.73 10.24 -43.36
N ALA A 135 -3.64 10.80 -44.57
CA ALA A 135 -3.96 10.10 -45.79
C ALA A 135 -2.92 9.01 -46.07
N LYS A 136 -3.44 7.79 -46.28
CA LYS A 136 -2.91 6.60 -46.98
C LYS A 136 -1.40 6.48 -47.20
#